data_AF-A0AAD7PLW6-F1
#
_entry.id   AF-A0AAD7PLW6-F1
#
_cell.length_a   1.000
_cell.length_b   1.000
_cell.length_c   1.000
_cell.angle_alpha   90.00
_cell.angle_beta   90.00
_cell.angle_gamma   90.00
#
_symmetry.space_group_name_H-M   'P 1'
#
loop_
_entity.id
_entity.type
_entity.pdbx_description
1 polymer ?
#
loop_
_entity_poly.entity_id
_entity_poly.type
_entity_poly.pdbx_seq_one_letter_code
_entity_poly.pdbx_strand_id
1 'polypeptide(L)'
;MEDKGYTQDGTVDFRGQPVLASKTGKWKARAFLVAIATGAGGAKPNASTFGGDQFDDFNPHEKGLKVSFFNWWAFSTFLGDLVATLGIVYVQENLGWGLAYGISTLGLVLALLAFYLRTPVYRHKVKKTESPARDLIRVPVLAFRNRKLQLLDDSSQLHEFDMKHYISLRKRQIRHSPIFIGEIYHYLNCCLQQ
;
A
#
# COMPACT_ATOMS: atom_id res chain seq x y z
N MET A 1 -0.12 54.51 3.77
CA MET A 1 -1.02 53.36 3.51
C MET A 1 -0.41 52.17 4.23
N GLU A 2 -1.03 51.72 5.31
CA GLU A 2 -0.55 50.53 6.03
C GLU A 2 -0.59 49.34 5.08
N ASP A 3 0.56 48.70 4.86
CA ASP A 3 0.68 47.39 4.25
C ASP A 3 0.03 46.38 5.21
N LYS A 4 -1.31 46.34 5.21
CA LYS A 4 -2.08 45.32 5.92
C LYS A 4 -1.65 44.02 5.26
N GLY A 5 -0.82 43.22 5.91
CA GLY A 5 -0.19 42.01 5.37
C GLY A 5 -1.17 40.91 4.93
N TYR A 6 -2.00 41.21 3.93
CA TYR A 6 -2.87 40.31 3.20
C TYR A 6 -2.04 39.48 2.22
N THR A 7 -2.57 38.32 1.89
CA THR A 7 -1.96 37.44 0.89
C THR A 7 -2.07 38.07 -0.51
N GLN A 8 -0.98 38.00 -1.29
CA GLN A 8 -0.91 38.59 -2.65
C GLN A 8 -1.20 37.57 -3.76
N ASP A 9 -1.45 36.31 -3.41
CA ASP A 9 -1.69 35.19 -4.32
C ASP A 9 -3.18 35.00 -4.68
N GLY A 10 -4.04 35.93 -4.27
CA GLY A 10 -5.49 35.86 -4.50
C GLY A 10 -6.22 34.87 -3.60
N THR A 11 -5.59 34.35 -2.54
CA THR A 11 -6.28 33.47 -1.58
C THR A 11 -7.37 34.21 -0.81
N VAL A 12 -8.50 33.53 -0.63
CA VAL A 12 -9.69 34.07 0.06
C VAL A 12 -10.12 33.15 1.21
N ASP A 13 -10.81 33.72 2.20
CA ASP A 13 -11.47 32.94 3.24
C ASP A 13 -12.73 32.25 2.71
N PHE A 14 -13.41 31.46 3.55
CA PHE A 14 -14.65 30.79 3.18
C PHE A 14 -15.82 31.75 2.87
N ARG A 15 -15.65 33.06 3.13
CA ARG A 15 -16.59 34.14 2.79
C ARG A 15 -16.14 34.93 1.55
N GLY A 16 -15.10 34.48 0.87
CA GLY A 16 -14.57 35.13 -0.33
C GLY A 16 -13.79 36.43 -0.06
N GLN A 17 -13.41 36.71 1.19
CA GLN A 17 -12.64 37.90 1.55
C GLN A 17 -11.12 37.62 1.50
N PRO A 18 -10.29 38.58 1.08
CA PRO A 18 -8.84 38.41 1.07
C PRO A 18 -8.30 38.15 2.49
N VAL A 19 -7.37 37.20 2.61
CA VAL A 19 -6.94 36.69 3.91
C VAL A 19 -5.67 37.35 4.42
N LEU A 20 -5.61 37.59 5.73
CA LEU A 20 -4.42 38.14 6.37
C LEU A 20 -3.37 37.03 6.54
N ALA A 21 -2.19 37.18 5.95
CA ALA A 21 -1.13 36.17 5.95
C ALA A 21 -0.62 35.80 7.37
N SER A 22 -0.83 36.69 8.34
CA SER A 22 -0.52 36.43 9.75
C SER A 22 -1.53 35.51 10.45
N LYS A 23 -2.81 35.54 10.04
CA LYS A 23 -3.90 34.80 10.70
C LYS A 23 -4.15 33.42 10.11
N THR A 24 -3.96 33.22 8.81
CA THR A 24 -4.33 31.98 8.09
C THR A 24 -3.16 31.38 7.31
N GLY A 25 -3.26 30.11 6.94
CA GLY A 25 -2.19 29.39 6.22
C GLY A 25 -1.05 28.86 7.11
N LYS A 26 0.14 28.68 6.52
CA LYS A 26 1.34 28.08 7.13
C LYS A 26 1.12 26.60 7.51
N TRP A 27 1.87 26.09 8.49
CA TRP A 27 1.80 24.72 8.99
C TRP A 27 0.49 24.34 9.70
N LYS A 28 -0.54 25.20 9.71
CA LYS A 28 -1.81 24.91 10.38
C LYS A 28 -2.55 23.71 9.76
N ALA A 29 -2.37 23.44 8.47
CA ALA A 29 -2.95 22.28 7.79
C ALA A 29 -2.11 20.99 7.93
N ARG A 30 -0.93 21.04 8.58
CA ARG A 30 0.02 19.90 8.61
C ARG A 30 -0.59 18.62 9.18
N ALA A 31 -1.37 18.74 10.26
CA ALA A 31 -1.92 17.59 10.96
C ALA A 31 -2.96 16.89 10.08
N PHE A 32 -3.78 17.67 9.38
CA PHE A 32 -4.73 17.16 8.41
C PHE A 32 -4.03 16.43 7.25
N LEU A 33 -3.00 17.04 6.64
CA LEU A 33 -2.25 16.42 5.55
C LEU A 33 -1.54 15.13 5.97
N VAL A 34 -0.93 15.11 7.17
CA VAL A 34 -0.30 13.91 7.73
C VAL A 34 -1.36 12.82 7.95
N ALA A 35 -2.52 13.15 8.53
CA ALA A 35 -3.59 12.18 8.76
C ALA A 35 -4.09 11.54 7.45
N ILE A 36 -4.31 12.34 6.40
CA ILE A 36 -4.72 11.83 5.09
C ILE A 36 -3.62 10.98 4.46
N ALA A 37 -2.36 11.43 4.50
CA ALA A 37 -1.23 10.70 3.94
C ALA A 37 -1.04 9.34 4.63
N THR A 38 -1.09 9.30 5.97
CA THR A 38 -1.00 8.05 6.74
C THR A 38 -2.18 7.13 6.45
N GLY A 39 -3.41 7.67 6.39
CA GLY A 39 -4.61 6.89 6.07
C GLY A 39 -4.55 6.27 4.68
N ALA A 40 -4.24 7.08 3.66
CA ALA A 40 -4.12 6.62 2.27
C ALA A 40 -2.97 5.62 2.09
N GLY A 41 -1.82 5.87 2.74
CA GLY A 41 -0.66 4.99 2.71
C GLY A 41 -0.91 3.64 3.37
N GLY A 42 -1.69 3.60 4.45
CA GLY A 42 -2.07 2.35 5.13
C GLY A 42 -3.17 1.57 4.42
N ALA A 43 -4.18 2.26 3.87
CA ALA A 43 -5.34 1.61 3.26
C ALA A 43 -4.99 0.82 1.99
N LYS A 44 -4.17 1.39 1.11
CA LYS A 44 -3.85 0.81 -0.21
C LYS A 44 -3.23 -0.60 -0.15
N PRO A 45 -2.09 -0.85 0.55
CA PRO A 45 -1.49 -2.18 0.61
C PRO A 45 -2.35 -3.17 1.42
N ASN A 46 -3.08 -2.69 2.42
CA ASN A 46 -3.93 -3.55 3.25
C ASN A 46 -5.17 -4.03 2.49
N ALA A 47 -5.81 -3.18 1.69
CA ALA A 47 -7.02 -3.54 0.94
C ALA A 47 -6.76 -4.60 -0.14
N SER A 48 -5.68 -4.44 -0.92
CA SER A 48 -5.31 -5.42 -1.96
C SER A 48 -4.88 -6.76 -1.36
N THR A 49 -4.11 -6.71 -0.26
CA THR A 49 -3.71 -7.91 0.48
C THR A 49 -4.93 -8.63 1.07
N PHE A 50 -5.84 -7.89 1.69
CA PHE A 50 -7.07 -8.43 2.27
C PHE A 50 -7.97 -9.09 1.20
N GLY A 51 -8.15 -8.43 0.05
CA GLY A 51 -8.93 -8.97 -1.07
C GLY A 51 -8.31 -10.24 -1.64
N GLY A 52 -6.99 -10.25 -1.83
CA GLY A 52 -6.25 -11.43 -2.29
C GLY A 52 -6.27 -12.61 -1.30
N ASP A 53 -6.38 -12.32 0.00
CA ASP A 53 -6.45 -13.33 1.07
C ASP A 53 -7.80 -14.07 1.14
N GLN A 54 -8.83 -13.58 0.42
CA GLN A 54 -10.13 -14.25 0.31
C GLN A 54 -10.09 -15.52 -0.56
N PHE A 55 -9.10 -15.63 -1.45
CA PHE A 55 -8.92 -16.75 -2.37
C PHE A 55 -7.93 -17.77 -1.83
N ASP A 56 -8.17 -19.06 -2.08
CA ASP A 56 -7.22 -20.14 -1.78
C ASP A 56 -6.18 -20.32 -2.89
N ASP A 57 -4.90 -20.19 -2.54
CA ASP A 57 -3.78 -20.34 -3.47
C ASP A 57 -3.53 -21.82 -3.85
N PHE A 58 -4.02 -22.77 -3.05
CA PHE A 58 -3.85 -24.21 -3.30
C PHE A 58 -4.93 -24.80 -4.21
N ASN A 59 -6.06 -24.11 -4.36
CA ASN A 59 -7.12 -24.51 -5.29
C ASN A 59 -6.87 -23.86 -6.67
N PRO A 60 -6.62 -24.64 -7.75
CA PRO A 60 -6.31 -24.08 -9.07
C PRO A 60 -7.44 -23.23 -9.64
N HIS A 61 -8.70 -23.53 -9.31
CA HIS A 61 -9.86 -22.75 -9.74
C HIS A 61 -9.92 -21.39 -9.02
N GLU A 62 -9.82 -21.36 -7.69
CA GLU A 62 -9.81 -20.10 -6.93
C GLU A 62 -8.59 -19.23 -7.27
N LYS A 63 -7.45 -19.85 -7.58
CA LYS A 63 -6.24 -19.15 -8.04
C LYS A 63 -6.45 -18.41 -9.36
N GLY A 64 -7.16 -19.00 -10.32
CA GLY A 64 -7.54 -18.33 -11.57
C GLY A 64 -8.44 -17.12 -11.32
N LEU A 65 -9.44 -17.28 -10.45
CA LEU A 65 -10.34 -16.18 -10.05
C LEU A 65 -9.60 -15.04 -9.35
N LYS A 66 -8.59 -15.35 -8.54
CA LYS A 66 -7.74 -14.35 -7.89
C LYS A 66 -7.02 -13.45 -8.90
N VAL A 67 -6.54 -14.01 -10.02
CA VAL A 67 -5.88 -13.21 -11.08
C VAL A 67 -6.90 -12.28 -11.73
N SER A 68 -8.09 -12.79 -12.09
CA SER A 68 -9.17 -11.97 -12.63
C SER A 68 -9.62 -10.87 -11.66
N PHE A 69 -9.65 -11.15 -10.36
CA PHE A 69 -9.91 -10.15 -9.32
C PHE A 69 -8.91 -9.00 -9.38
N PHE A 70 -7.60 -9.28 -9.48
CA PHE A 70 -6.59 -8.23 -9.57
C PHE A 70 -6.65 -7.45 -10.88
N ASN A 71 -7.02 -8.10 -11.99
CA ASN A 71 -7.26 -7.42 -13.26
C ASN A 71 -8.43 -6.43 -13.13
N TRP A 72 -9.55 -6.88 -12.54
CA TRP A 72 -10.72 -6.01 -12.32
C TRP A 72 -10.43 -4.89 -11.32
N TRP A 73 -9.67 -5.17 -10.26
CA TRP A 73 -9.20 -4.18 -9.30
C TRP A 73 -8.39 -3.08 -9.97
N ALA A 74 -7.43 -3.46 -10.83
CA ALA A 74 -6.60 -2.50 -11.55
C ALA A 74 -7.43 -1.63 -12.49
N PHE A 75 -8.30 -2.25 -13.30
CA PHE A 75 -9.22 -1.54 -14.19
C PHE A 75 -10.09 -0.53 -13.43
N SER A 76 -10.72 -0.97 -12.34
CA SER A 76 -11.58 -0.12 -11.50
C SER A 76 -10.81 1.02 -10.86
N THR A 77 -9.55 0.80 -10.47
CA THR A 77 -8.68 1.84 -9.90
C THR A 77 -8.38 2.93 -10.92
N PHE A 78 -8.00 2.56 -12.15
CA PHE A 78 -7.73 3.54 -13.21
C PHE A 78 -9.00 4.29 -13.62
N LEU A 79 -10.13 3.60 -13.75
CA LEU A 79 -11.41 4.24 -14.04
C LEU A 79 -11.81 5.23 -12.92
N GLY A 80 -11.63 4.84 -11.66
CA GLY A 80 -11.88 5.71 -10.51
C GLY A 80 -10.98 6.95 -10.50
N ASP A 81 -9.70 6.80 -10.84
CA ASP A 81 -8.75 7.91 -10.93
C ASP A 81 -9.10 8.89 -12.06
N LEU A 82 -9.55 8.37 -13.21
CA LEU A 82 -10.06 9.17 -14.31
C LEU A 82 -11.30 9.98 -13.89
N VAL A 83 -12.27 9.33 -13.24
CA VAL A 83 -13.50 10.00 -12.76
C VAL A 83 -13.17 11.04 -11.67
N ALA A 84 -12.22 10.74 -10.78
CA ALA A 84 -11.78 11.70 -9.77
C ALA A 84 -11.12 12.93 -10.41
N THR A 85 -10.24 12.71 -11.38
CA THR A 85 -9.49 13.78 -12.05
C THR A 85 -10.39 14.64 -12.93
N LEU A 86 -11.38 14.06 -13.62
CA LEU A 86 -12.29 14.84 -14.47
C LEU A 86 -13.46 15.44 -13.68
N GLY A 87 -14.05 14.67 -12.78
CA GLY A 87 -15.27 15.04 -12.06
C GLY A 87 -15.01 15.78 -10.76
N ILE A 88 -14.24 15.18 -9.84
CA ILE A 88 -14.03 15.77 -8.52
C ILE A 88 -13.20 17.05 -8.60
N VAL A 89 -12.19 17.12 -9.48
CA VAL A 89 -11.44 18.36 -9.73
C VAL A 89 -12.35 19.44 -10.31
N TYR A 90 -13.24 19.10 -11.24
CA TYR A 90 -14.23 20.04 -11.76
C TYR A 90 -15.12 20.62 -10.63
N VAL A 91 -15.61 19.75 -9.74
CA VAL A 91 -16.39 20.18 -8.55
C VAL A 91 -15.54 21.08 -7.65
N GLN A 92 -14.27 20.74 -7.42
CA GLN A 92 -13.37 21.51 -6.58
C GLN A 92 -13.15 22.93 -7.11
N GLU A 93 -12.96 23.06 -8.43
CA GLU A 93 -12.68 24.35 -9.08
C GLU A 93 -13.93 25.21 -9.30
N ASN A 94 -15.09 24.60 -9.57
CA ASN A 94 -16.31 25.34 -9.96
C ASN A 94 -17.35 25.46 -8.85
N LEU A 95 -17.48 24.44 -7.98
CA LEU A 95 -18.49 24.36 -6.93
C LEU A 95 -17.87 24.50 -5.52
N GLY A 96 -16.54 24.43 -5.44
CA GLY A 96 -15.76 24.70 -4.24
C GLY A 96 -15.25 23.46 -3.52
N TRP A 97 -14.19 23.68 -2.75
CA TRP A 97 -13.43 22.63 -2.05
C TRP A 97 -14.26 21.84 -1.04
N GLY A 98 -15.19 22.49 -0.31
CA GLY A 98 -16.00 21.83 0.71
C GLY A 98 -16.90 20.73 0.15
N LEU A 99 -17.53 20.97 -1.01
CA LEU A 99 -18.38 19.97 -1.68
C LEU A 99 -17.56 18.80 -2.21
N ALA A 100 -16.40 19.06 -2.82
CA ALA A 100 -15.51 18.01 -3.32
C ALA A 100 -15.04 17.07 -2.18
N TYR A 101 -14.61 17.64 -1.05
CA TYR A 101 -14.23 16.84 0.13
C TYR A 101 -15.43 16.12 0.76
N GLY A 102 -16.62 16.73 0.76
CA GLY A 102 -17.85 16.12 1.26
C GLY A 102 -18.23 14.86 0.47
N ILE A 103 -18.26 14.96 -0.86
CA ILE A 103 -18.55 13.83 -1.76
C ILE A 103 -17.52 12.70 -1.55
N SER A 104 -16.24 13.04 -1.49
CA SER A 104 -15.17 12.06 -1.26
C SER A 104 -15.31 11.35 0.10
N THR A 105 -15.67 12.11 1.14
CA THR A 105 -15.88 11.57 2.50
C THR A 105 -17.10 10.65 2.54
N LEU A 106 -18.20 11.02 1.88
CA LEU A 106 -19.40 10.19 1.80
C LEU A 106 -19.10 8.85 1.10
N GLY A 107 -18.36 8.88 -0.01
CA GLY A 107 -17.91 7.67 -0.69
C GLY A 107 -17.10 6.74 0.21
N LEU A 108 -16.17 7.30 1.00
CA LEU A 108 -15.39 6.53 1.98
C LEU A 108 -16.26 5.93 3.08
N VAL A 109 -17.21 6.69 3.63
CA VAL A 109 -18.14 6.21 4.66
C VAL A 109 -18.98 5.06 4.14
N LEU A 110 -19.53 5.17 2.93
CA LEU A 110 -20.31 4.09 2.31
C LEU A 110 -19.47 2.83 2.08
N ALA A 111 -18.21 2.98 1.63
CA ALA A 111 -17.30 1.86 1.47
C ALA A 111 -16.98 1.15 2.80
N LEU A 112 -16.73 1.92 3.86
CA LEU A 112 -16.49 1.38 5.20
C LEU A 112 -17.73 0.65 5.73
N LEU A 113 -18.93 1.22 5.57
CA LEU A 113 -20.17 0.57 5.96
C LEU A 113 -20.36 -0.76 5.23
N ALA A 114 -20.15 -0.79 3.91
CA ALA A 114 -20.23 -2.03 3.14
C ALA A 114 -19.22 -3.08 3.60
N PHE A 115 -18.01 -2.66 3.96
CA PHE A 115 -16.98 -3.54 4.52
C PHE A 115 -17.40 -4.13 5.88
N TYR A 116 -17.85 -3.29 6.81
CA TYR A 116 -18.24 -3.75 8.14
C TYR A 116 -19.47 -4.65 8.11
N LEU A 117 -20.47 -4.33 7.30
CA LEU A 117 -21.67 -5.16 7.12
C LEU A 117 -21.34 -6.54 6.54
N ARG A 118 -20.33 -6.64 5.67
CA ARG A 118 -19.89 -7.91 5.07
C ARG A 118 -18.80 -8.63 5.86
N THR A 119 -18.33 -8.06 6.97
CA THR A 119 -17.31 -8.66 7.82
C THR A 119 -17.55 -10.12 8.21
N PRO A 120 -18.77 -10.59 8.56
CA PRO A 120 -18.98 -12.00 8.91
C PRO A 120 -18.78 -12.98 7.75
N VAL A 121 -18.81 -12.52 6.50
CA VAL A 121 -18.64 -13.36 5.30
C VAL A 121 -17.15 -13.50 4.93
N TYR A 122 -16.29 -12.59 5.39
CA TYR A 122 -14.89 -12.58 4.99
C TYR A 122 -14.08 -13.70 5.66
N ARG A 123 -13.21 -14.33 4.87
CA ARG A 123 -12.22 -15.28 5.35
C ARG A 123 -11.09 -14.50 6.02
N HIS A 124 -10.79 -14.87 7.26
CA HIS A 124 -9.69 -14.29 8.04
C HIS A 124 -8.58 -15.31 8.21
N LYS A 125 -7.34 -14.93 7.88
CA LYS A 125 -6.17 -15.79 8.12
C LYS A 125 -5.80 -15.72 9.60
N VAL A 126 -5.74 -16.87 10.26
CA VAL A 126 -5.29 -16.97 11.66
C VAL A 126 -3.81 -16.59 11.73
N LYS A 127 -3.44 -15.67 12.61
CA LYS A 127 -2.04 -15.35 12.90
C LYS A 127 -1.36 -16.60 13.47
N LYS A 128 -0.40 -17.17 12.73
CA LYS A 128 0.36 -18.36 13.14
C LYS A 128 1.86 -18.15 13.29
N THR A 129 2.38 -16.93 13.12
CA THR A 129 3.83 -16.68 13.08
C THR A 129 4.26 -15.63 14.11
N GLU A 130 5.43 -15.87 14.72
CA GLU A 130 6.24 -14.83 15.34
C GLU A 130 6.43 -13.65 14.39
N SER A 131 6.56 -12.43 14.92
CA SER A 131 6.42 -11.18 14.16
C SER A 131 7.25 -11.16 12.86
N PRO A 132 6.64 -10.95 11.67
CA PRO A 132 7.35 -10.83 10.39
C PRO A 132 8.46 -9.77 10.38
N ALA A 133 8.34 -8.74 11.23
CA ALA A 133 9.37 -7.73 11.43
C ALA A 133 10.69 -8.31 11.95
N ARG A 134 10.64 -9.37 12.77
CA ARG A 134 11.85 -10.05 13.24
C ARG A 134 12.57 -10.74 12.08
N ASP A 135 11.84 -11.39 11.18
CA ASP A 135 12.45 -12.02 10.01
C ASP A 135 13.06 -10.98 9.06
N LEU A 136 12.38 -9.86 8.85
CA LEU A 136 12.89 -8.74 8.04
C LEU A 136 14.19 -8.15 8.59
N ILE A 137 14.36 -8.10 9.92
CA ILE A 137 15.60 -7.63 10.56
C ILE A 137 16.65 -8.76 10.62
N ARG A 138 16.21 -10.00 10.83
CA ARG A 138 17.09 -11.16 11.00
C ARG A 138 17.87 -11.46 9.74
N VAL A 139 17.26 -11.38 8.56
CA VAL A 139 17.93 -11.68 7.28
C VAL A 139 19.17 -10.79 7.04
N PRO A 140 19.08 -9.44 7.05
CA PRO A 140 20.25 -8.60 6.87
C PRO A 140 21.27 -8.74 8.01
N VAL A 141 20.83 -8.90 9.26
CA VAL A 141 21.73 -9.12 10.40
C VAL A 141 22.51 -10.43 10.26
N LEU A 142 21.84 -11.52 9.89
CA LEU A 142 22.48 -12.82 9.66
C LEU A 142 23.39 -12.79 8.44
N ALA A 143 22.96 -12.17 7.35
CA ALA A 143 23.79 -11.99 6.15
C ALA A 143 25.09 -11.23 6.50
N PHE A 144 24.99 -10.15 7.27
CA PHE A 144 26.16 -9.37 7.68
C PHE A 144 27.06 -10.14 8.66
N ARG A 145 26.48 -10.88 9.60
CA ARG A 145 27.24 -11.71 10.55
C ARG A 145 27.95 -12.88 9.86
N ASN A 146 27.32 -13.45 8.83
CA ASN A 146 27.82 -14.60 8.08
C ASN A 146 28.64 -14.19 6.85
N ARG A 147 28.99 -12.91 6.69
CA ARG A 147 29.72 -12.37 5.53
C ARG A 147 31.15 -12.89 5.34
N LYS A 148 31.61 -13.79 6.20
CA LYS A 148 32.94 -14.40 6.11
C LYS A 148 32.87 -15.88 5.74
N LEU A 149 31.67 -16.43 5.58
CA LEU A 149 31.48 -17.80 5.12
C LEU A 149 31.62 -17.84 3.60
N GLN A 150 32.36 -18.83 3.10
CA GLN A 150 32.40 -19.11 1.67
C GLN A 150 31.03 -19.64 1.23
N LEU A 151 30.46 -19.04 0.18
CA LEU A 151 29.27 -19.55 -0.48
C LEU A 151 29.64 -20.84 -1.21
N LEU A 152 28.81 -21.88 -1.07
CA LEU A 152 28.88 -23.02 -1.98
C LEU A 152 28.54 -22.55 -3.40
N ASP A 153 29.37 -22.97 -4.36
CA ASP A 153 29.36 -22.54 -5.78
C ASP A 153 28.12 -23.03 -6.55
N ASP A 154 27.32 -23.91 -5.94
CA ASP A 154 26.19 -24.57 -6.57
C ASP A 154 24.85 -23.99 -6.11
N SER A 155 24.23 -23.18 -6.98
CA SER A 155 22.91 -22.57 -6.75
C SER A 155 21.77 -23.60 -6.64
N SER A 156 21.99 -24.84 -7.06
CA SER A 156 21.02 -25.94 -6.97
C SER A 156 20.90 -26.56 -5.57
N GLN A 157 21.82 -26.24 -4.65
CA GLN A 157 21.80 -26.72 -3.26
C GLN A 157 21.01 -25.85 -2.29
N LEU A 158 20.35 -24.79 -2.77
CA LEU A 158 19.45 -24.00 -1.95
C LEU A 158 18.24 -24.86 -1.57
N HIS A 159 18.18 -25.26 -0.30
CA HIS A 159 17.15 -26.18 0.19
C HIS A 159 15.76 -25.55 0.09
N GLU A 160 15.01 -25.91 -0.95
CA GLU A 160 13.59 -25.61 -1.06
C GLU A 160 12.76 -26.82 -0.59
N PHE A 161 11.80 -26.55 0.29
CA PHE A 161 10.86 -27.58 0.72
C PHE A 161 9.84 -27.90 -0.37
N ASP A 162 9.41 -29.17 -0.47
CA ASP A 162 8.37 -29.59 -1.41
C ASP A 162 7.01 -28.90 -1.12
N MET A 163 6.15 -28.78 -2.12
CA MET A 163 4.80 -28.18 -2.00
C MET A 163 4.00 -28.81 -0.84
N LYS A 164 4.15 -30.12 -0.62
CA LYS A 164 3.50 -30.85 0.49
C LYS A 164 3.86 -30.28 1.86
N HIS A 165 5.08 -29.78 2.02
CA HIS A 165 5.56 -29.15 3.26
C HIS A 165 4.86 -27.79 3.50
N TYR A 166 4.63 -27.00 2.46
CA TYR A 166 3.90 -25.74 2.57
C TYR A 166 2.41 -25.96 2.89
N ILE A 167 1.80 -26.97 2.26
CA ILE A 167 0.40 -27.37 2.53
C ILE A 167 0.24 -27.82 3.99
N SER A 168 1.14 -28.68 4.49
CA SER A 168 1.07 -29.18 5.87
C SER A 168 1.25 -28.08 6.91
N LEU A 169 2.13 -27.11 6.64
CA LEU A 169 2.35 -25.93 7.48
C LEU A 169 1.28 -24.84 7.31
N ARG A 170 0.39 -24.96 6.31
CA ARG A 170 -0.52 -23.90 5.86
C ARG A 170 0.21 -22.57 5.63
N LYS A 171 1.39 -22.65 4.99
CA LYS A 171 2.22 -21.49 4.63
C LYS A 171 2.18 -21.26 3.12
N ARG A 172 2.26 -20.00 2.70
CA ARG A 172 2.38 -19.64 1.28
C ARG A 172 3.80 -19.99 0.80
N GLN A 173 3.90 -20.67 -0.34
CA GLN A 173 5.16 -20.81 -1.04
C GLN A 173 5.47 -19.50 -1.76
N ILE A 174 6.66 -18.94 -1.52
CA ILE A 174 7.15 -17.77 -2.24
C ILE A 174 7.69 -18.27 -3.58
N ARG A 175 6.94 -18.03 -4.65
CA ARG A 175 7.40 -18.36 -6.00
C ARG A 175 8.54 -17.42 -6.38
N HIS A 176 9.72 -17.97 -6.55
CA HIS A 176 10.87 -17.26 -7.07
C HIS A 176 11.05 -17.58 -8.56
N SER A 177 11.66 -16.66 -9.31
CA SER A 177 12.17 -16.96 -10.65
C SER A 177 13.64 -17.40 -10.52
N PRO A 178 14.13 -18.30 -11.40
CA PRO A 178 15.53 -18.70 -11.40
C PRO A 178 16.48 -17.50 -11.61
N ILE A 179 16.00 -16.48 -12.32
CA ILE A 179 16.72 -15.21 -12.54
C ILE A 179 16.95 -14.47 -11.20
N PHE A 180 15.92 -14.39 -10.35
CA PHE A 180 16.02 -13.68 -9.06
C PHE A 180 16.99 -14.37 -8.09
N ILE A 181 17.04 -15.71 -8.12
CA ILE A 181 18.03 -16.47 -7.36
C ILE A 181 19.44 -16.19 -7.89
N GLY A 182 19.64 -16.26 -9.21
CA GLY A 182 20.94 -15.98 -9.83
C GLY A 182 21.49 -14.59 -9.50
N GLU A 183 20.63 -13.56 -9.52
CA GLU A 183 21.00 -12.19 -9.12
C GLU A 183 21.41 -12.11 -7.65
N ILE A 184 20.64 -12.71 -6.73
CA ILE A 184 21.00 -12.74 -5.31
C ILE A 184 22.34 -13.43 -5.09
N TYR A 185 22.58 -14.55 -5.76
CA TYR A 185 23.87 -15.24 -5.70
C TYR A 185 25.01 -14.38 -6.24
N HIS A 186 24.81 -13.70 -7.37
CA HIS A 186 25.81 -12.81 -7.96
C HIS A 186 26.13 -11.62 -7.03
N TYR A 187 25.10 -10.97 -6.47
CA TYR A 187 25.28 -9.87 -5.51
C TYR A 187 25.98 -10.31 -4.23
N LEU A 188 25.62 -11.47 -3.68
CA LEU A 188 26.26 -12.01 -2.49
C LEU A 188 27.73 -12.38 -2.77
N ASN A 189 28.04 -13.02 -3.90
CA ASN A 189 29.41 -13.37 -4.25
C ASN A 189 30.29 -12.11 -4.43
N CYS A 190 29.76 -11.08 -5.11
CA CYS A 190 30.42 -9.80 -5.30
C CYS A 190 30.67 -9.06 -3.98
N CYS A 191 29.70 -9.05 -3.06
CA CYS A 191 29.86 -8.45 -1.72
C CYS A 191 30.80 -9.22 -0.79
N LEU A 192 31.04 -10.51 -1.03
CA LEU A 192 31.92 -11.35 -0.20
C LEU A 192 33.36 -11.41 -0.71
N GLN A 193 33.60 -11.00 -1.96
CA GLN A 193 34.94 -10.89 -2.56
C GLN A 193 35.61 -9.51 -2.36
N GLN A 194 34.97 -8.57 -1.65
CA GLN A 194 35.52 -7.28 -1.20
C GLN A 194 35.82 -7.27 0.31
#